data_AF-X1BB85-F1
#
_entry.id   AF-X1BB85-F1
#
_cell.length_a   1.000
_cell.length_b   1.000
_cell.length_c   1.000
_cell.angle_alpha   90.00
_cell.angle_beta   90.00
_cell.angle_gamma   90.00
#
_symmetry.space_group_name_H-M   'P 1'
#
loop_
_entity.id
_entity.type
_entity.pdbx_description
1 polymer ?
#
loop_
_entity_poly.entity_id
_entity_poly.type
_entity_poly.pdbx_seq_one_letter_code
_entity_poly.pdbx_strand_id
1 'polypeptide(L)'
;MQVTATKIISVQAAVIPVTVSVTPRDYVGVPVTCTIGWSPVRPYAHQITFDWGDGAVDVIPGQYGSSITRDHVYASYGNFTITGLVTDQYANYGEAEAPIQIAPPDIKRISLTGNSSSLPTKKTFIEVSSKS
;
A
#
# COMPACT_ATOMS: atom_id res chain seq x y z
N MET A 1 -32.50 52.22 18.39
CA MET A 1 -31.53 51.12 18.57
C MET A 1 -31.79 50.12 17.45
N GLN A 2 -30.98 50.12 16.38
CA GLN A 2 -31.08 49.08 15.36
C GLN A 2 -30.39 47.83 15.90
N VAL A 3 -31.09 46.69 15.84
CA VAL A 3 -30.53 45.39 16.19
C VAL A 3 -30.10 44.76 14.86
N THR A 4 -28.80 44.55 14.69
CA THR A 4 -28.27 43.83 13.52
C THR A 4 -28.60 42.35 13.68
N ALA A 5 -29.45 41.82 12.82
CA ALA A 5 -29.73 40.39 12.77
C ALA A 5 -28.61 39.69 11.98
N THR A 6 -27.79 38.88 12.65
CA THR A 6 -26.80 38.03 11.98
C THR A 6 -27.50 36.78 11.46
N LYS A 7 -27.66 36.67 10.13
CA LYS A 7 -28.10 35.42 9.49
C LYS A 7 -26.88 34.52 9.29
N ILE A 8 -26.82 33.43 10.03
CA ILE A 8 -25.83 32.37 9.79
C ILE A 8 -26.29 31.59 8.55
N ILE A 9 -25.47 31.58 7.50
CA ILE A 9 -25.67 30.69 6.35
C ILE A 9 -24.73 29.50 6.55
N SER A 10 -25.30 28.32 6.79
CA SER A 10 -24.53 27.09 6.77
C SER A 10 -24.31 26.68 5.31
N VAL A 11 -23.06 26.69 4.84
CA VAL A 11 -22.70 26.08 3.56
C VAL A 11 -22.31 24.63 3.87
N GLN A 12 -23.16 23.68 3.49
CA GLN A 12 -22.82 22.27 3.57
C GLN A 12 -22.06 21.88 2.31
N ALA A 13 -20.84 21.35 2.47
CA ALA A 13 -20.08 20.77 1.38
C ALA A 13 -20.84 19.58 0.77
N ALA A 14 -20.89 19.50 -0.56
CA ALA A 14 -21.45 18.32 -1.23
C ALA A 14 -20.46 17.15 -1.16
N VAL A 15 -21.00 15.92 -1.10
CA VAL A 15 -20.19 14.70 -1.11
C VAL A 15 -19.82 14.35 -2.56
N ILE A 16 -18.54 14.05 -2.79
CA ILE A 16 -18.03 13.49 -4.04
C ILE A 16 -18.01 11.95 -3.90
N PRO A 17 -18.69 11.19 -4.77
CA PRO A 17 -18.49 9.74 -4.83
C PRO A 17 -17.05 9.40 -5.22
N VAL A 18 -16.37 8.63 -4.37
CA VAL A 18 -14.96 8.21 -4.54
C VAL A 18 -14.85 6.69 -4.47
N THR A 19 -13.91 6.14 -5.22
CA THR A 19 -13.50 4.73 -5.15
C THR A 19 -11.99 4.63 -4.95
N VAL A 20 -11.56 3.60 -4.22
CA VAL A 20 -10.15 3.20 -4.12
C VAL A 20 -10.05 1.76 -4.60
N SER A 21 -9.13 1.50 -5.52
CA SER A 21 -8.89 0.18 -6.09
C SER A 21 -7.42 -0.17 -6.01
N VAL A 22 -7.12 -1.31 -5.38
CA VAL A 22 -5.78 -1.83 -5.17
C VAL A 22 -5.84 -3.37 -5.20
N THR A 23 -4.72 -4.01 -5.50
CA THR A 23 -4.55 -5.45 -5.28
C THR A 23 -4.74 -5.77 -3.79
N PRO A 24 -5.60 -6.74 -3.42
CA PRO A 24 -5.87 -7.02 -2.00
C PRO A 24 -4.66 -7.55 -1.22
N ARG A 25 -3.64 -8.07 -1.93
CA ARG A 25 -2.47 -8.67 -1.33
C ARG A 25 -1.24 -8.47 -2.20
N ASP A 26 -0.13 -8.11 -1.55
CA ASP A 26 1.21 -8.02 -2.15
C ASP A 26 2.29 -8.44 -1.13
N TYR A 27 3.55 -8.19 -1.46
CA TYR A 27 4.71 -8.54 -0.65
C TYR A 27 5.55 -7.31 -0.31
N VAL A 28 6.23 -7.34 0.84
CA VAL A 28 7.17 -6.27 1.24
C VAL A 28 8.19 -6.01 0.13
N GLY A 29 8.45 -4.73 -0.15
CA GLY A 29 9.43 -4.31 -1.14
C GLY A 29 8.94 -4.37 -2.60
N VAL A 30 7.70 -4.80 -2.85
CA VAL A 30 7.08 -4.77 -4.19
C VAL A 30 6.24 -3.49 -4.32
N PRO A 31 6.31 -2.77 -5.47
CA PRO A 31 5.42 -1.65 -5.74
C PRO A 31 3.96 -2.10 -5.80
N VAL A 32 3.13 -1.49 -4.94
CA VAL A 32 1.68 -1.63 -4.91
C VAL A 32 1.07 -0.50 -5.73
N THR A 33 0.31 -0.84 -6.76
CA THR A 33 -0.40 0.13 -7.60
C THR A 33 -1.82 0.36 -7.07
N CYS A 34 -2.13 1.60 -6.70
CA CYS A 34 -3.45 2.04 -6.25
C CYS A 34 -4.05 3.05 -7.23
N THR A 35 -5.36 2.92 -7.50
CA THR A 35 -6.12 3.89 -8.29
C THR A 35 -7.25 4.49 -7.46
N ILE A 36 -7.28 5.82 -7.35
CA ILE A 36 -8.41 6.57 -6.81
C ILE A 36 -9.26 7.05 -7.98
N GLY A 37 -10.55 6.75 -7.94
CA GLY A 37 -11.56 7.23 -8.88
C GLY A 37 -12.53 8.19 -8.21
N TRP A 38 -13.08 9.14 -8.97
CA TRP A 38 -14.15 10.03 -8.51
C TRP A 38 -15.15 10.32 -9.62
N SER A 39 -16.38 10.65 -9.24
CA SER A 39 -17.43 11.02 -10.18
C SER A 39 -18.35 12.10 -9.61
N PRO A 40 -19.06 12.87 -10.45
CA PRO A 40 -18.88 12.96 -11.90
C PRO A 40 -17.57 13.68 -12.28
N VAL A 41 -17.17 13.60 -13.55
CA VAL A 41 -16.13 14.48 -14.10
C VAL A 41 -16.63 15.93 -14.03
N ARG A 42 -15.78 16.82 -13.53
CA ARG A 42 -16.07 18.26 -13.37
C ARG A 42 -15.08 19.09 -14.18
N PRO A 43 -15.46 20.31 -14.64
CA PRO A 43 -14.59 21.18 -15.45
C PRO A 43 -13.56 21.97 -14.61
N TYR A 44 -13.25 21.52 -13.40
CA TYR A 44 -12.28 22.14 -12.50
C TYR A 44 -11.40 21.07 -11.85
N ALA A 45 -10.25 21.52 -11.36
CA ALA A 45 -9.27 20.67 -10.73
C ALA A 45 -9.69 20.20 -9.33
N HIS A 46 -9.20 19.04 -8.95
CA HIS A 46 -9.34 18.42 -7.63
C HIS A 46 -7.95 18.33 -6.97
N GLN A 47 -7.94 18.28 -5.64
CA GLN A 47 -6.80 17.80 -4.87
C GLN A 47 -7.08 16.37 -4.43
N ILE A 48 -6.15 15.47 -4.74
CA ILE A 48 -6.23 14.04 -4.41
C ILE A 48 -5.20 13.73 -3.34
N THR A 49 -5.60 13.03 -2.30
CA THR A 49 -4.70 12.53 -1.26
C THR A 49 -4.74 11.01 -1.25
N PHE A 50 -3.56 10.39 -1.31
CA PHE A 50 -3.37 8.97 -0.99
C PHE A 50 -2.73 8.89 0.39
N ASP A 51 -3.47 8.39 1.37
CA ASP A 51 -2.89 7.93 2.64
C ASP A 51 -2.68 6.42 2.53
N TRP A 52 -1.43 5.97 2.62
CA TRP A 52 -1.07 4.57 2.44
C TRP A 52 -1.28 3.73 3.70
N GLY A 53 -1.65 4.34 4.83
CA GLY A 53 -1.92 3.64 6.09
C GLY A 53 -0.67 3.17 6.84
N ASP A 54 0.52 3.36 6.28
CA ASP A 54 1.82 3.14 6.94
C ASP A 54 2.48 4.44 7.42
N GLY A 55 1.75 5.55 7.34
CA GLY A 55 2.21 6.90 7.67
C GLY A 55 2.75 7.70 6.49
N ALA A 56 2.89 7.09 5.30
CA ALA A 56 3.19 7.83 4.08
C ALA A 56 1.90 8.44 3.49
N VAL A 57 2.00 9.68 3.02
CA VAL A 57 0.89 10.41 2.40
C VAL A 57 1.36 11.16 1.16
N ASP A 58 0.68 10.96 0.04
CA ASP A 58 0.87 11.73 -1.19
C ASP A 58 -0.28 12.72 -1.39
N VAL A 59 0.04 14.00 -1.54
CA VAL A 59 -0.94 15.05 -1.86
C VAL A 59 -0.68 15.59 -3.27
N ILE A 60 -1.69 15.48 -4.12
CA ILE A 60 -1.59 15.76 -5.56
C ILE A 60 -2.61 16.85 -5.91
N PRO A 61 -2.18 18.11 -6.08
CA PRO A 61 -3.06 19.19 -6.48
C PRO A 61 -3.33 19.16 -7.99
N GLY A 62 -4.34 19.92 -8.43
CA GLY A 62 -4.50 20.27 -9.85
C GLY A 62 -5.02 19.14 -10.75
N GLN A 63 -5.69 18.12 -10.21
CA GLN A 63 -6.08 16.94 -10.97
C GLN A 63 -7.41 17.12 -11.69
N TYR A 64 -7.41 16.86 -12.99
CA TYR A 64 -8.58 16.82 -13.86
C TYR A 64 -8.98 15.39 -14.18
N GLY A 65 -10.20 15.20 -14.69
CA GLY A 65 -10.72 13.89 -15.06
C GLY A 65 -11.52 13.23 -13.94
N SER A 66 -11.40 11.91 -13.81
CA SER A 66 -12.17 11.06 -12.88
C SER A 66 -11.34 9.99 -12.18
N SER A 67 -10.03 9.92 -12.41
CA SER A 67 -9.18 8.93 -11.74
C SER A 67 -7.71 9.29 -11.83
N ILE A 68 -6.92 8.79 -10.88
CA ILE A 68 -5.47 8.86 -10.89
C ILE A 68 -4.88 7.60 -10.25
N THR A 69 -3.71 7.18 -10.75
CA THR A 69 -2.98 6.00 -10.26
C THR A 69 -1.65 6.42 -9.65
N ARG A 70 -1.27 5.77 -8.54
CA ARG A 70 0.02 5.93 -7.86
C ARG A 70 0.54 4.57 -7.39
N ASP A 71 1.86 4.50 -7.27
CA ASP A 71 2.56 3.33 -6.75
C ASP A 71 3.18 3.66 -5.39
N HIS A 72 3.18 2.69 -4.47
CA HIS A 72 3.82 2.79 -3.16
C HIS A 72 4.52 1.49 -2.77
N VAL A 73 5.59 1.57 -1.99
CA VAL A 73 6.34 0.39 -1.53
C VAL A 73 6.29 0.33 -0.01
N TYR A 74 5.64 -0.70 0.53
CA TYR A 74 5.59 -0.94 1.97
C TYR A 74 6.90 -1.55 2.46
N ALA A 75 7.48 -0.95 3.50
CA ALA A 75 8.71 -1.41 4.14
C ALA A 75 8.50 -2.55 5.16
N SER A 76 7.27 -2.74 5.63
CA SER A 76 6.90 -3.75 6.63
C SER A 76 5.72 -4.59 6.15
N TYR A 77 5.68 -5.85 6.59
CA TYR A 77 4.53 -6.72 6.37
C TYR A 77 3.43 -6.39 7.39
N GLY A 78 2.18 -6.62 7.02
CA GLY A 78 1.03 -6.30 7.85
C GLY A 78 -0.20 -5.97 7.04
N ASN A 79 -1.21 -5.50 7.75
CA ASN A 79 -2.49 -5.11 7.18
C ASN A 79 -2.54 -3.59 7.18
N PHE A 80 -2.75 -3.01 6.01
CA PHE A 80 -2.87 -1.56 5.84
C PHE A 80 -4.21 -1.23 5.21
N THR A 81 -4.67 -0.01 5.46
CA THR A 81 -5.86 0.56 4.85
C THR A 81 -5.41 1.78 4.08
N ILE A 82 -5.59 1.74 2.75
CA ILE A 82 -5.33 2.90 1.90
C ILE A 82 -6.58 3.77 1.92
N THR A 83 -6.41 5.04 2.27
CA THR A 83 -7.49 6.03 2.28
C THR A 83 -7.28 7.02 1.14
N GLY A 84 -8.29 7.15 0.30
CA GLY A 84 -8.31 8.10 -0.82
C GLY A 84 -9.25 9.25 -0.54
N LEU A 85 -8.73 10.47 -0.50
CA LEU A 85 -9.52 11.70 -0.31
C LEU A 85 -9.47 12.56 -1.57
N VAL A 86 -10.63 12.99 -2.03
CA VAL A 86 -10.80 13.91 -3.16
C VAL A 86 -11.48 15.17 -2.66
N THR A 87 -10.88 16.33 -2.93
CA THR A 87 -11.45 17.64 -2.59
C THR A 87 -11.48 18.55 -3.82
N ASP A 88 -12.44 19.46 -3.90
CA ASP A 88 -12.48 20.50 -4.93
C ASP A 88 -12.39 21.92 -4.34
N GLN A 89 -12.29 22.92 -5.23
CA GLN A 89 -12.18 24.33 -4.85
C GLN A 89 -13.42 24.93 -4.15
N TYR A 90 -14.55 24.20 -4.15
CA TYR A 90 -15.79 24.59 -3.47
C TYR A 90 -15.94 23.90 -2.12
N ALA A 91 -14.86 23.31 -1.61
CA ALA A 91 -14.82 22.51 -0.40
C ALA A 91 -15.72 21.26 -0.43
N ASN A 92 -16.17 20.81 -1.61
CA ASN A 92 -16.79 19.50 -1.74
C ASN A 92 -15.70 18.44 -1.54
N TYR A 93 -16.07 17.33 -0.92
CA TYR A 93 -15.12 16.28 -0.63
C TYR A 93 -15.74 14.88 -0.67
N GLY A 94 -14.89 13.89 -0.89
CA GLY A 94 -15.26 12.49 -0.89
C GLY A 94 -14.11 11.63 -0.44
N GLU A 95 -14.41 10.54 0.23
CA GLU A 95 -13.43 9.64 0.81
C GLU A 95 -13.86 8.20 0.58
N ALA A 96 -12.89 7.32 0.33
CA ALA A 96 -13.08 5.89 0.30
C ALA A 96 -11.81 5.18 0.74
N GLU A 97 -11.95 3.91 1.11
CA GLU A 97 -10.87 3.09 1.64
C GLU A 97 -10.76 1.77 0.87
N ALA A 98 -9.55 1.21 0.80
CA ALA A 98 -9.32 -0.15 0.36
C ALA A 98 -8.28 -0.85 1.25
N PRO A 99 -8.58 -2.06 1.76
CA PRO A 99 -7.62 -2.83 2.55
C PRO A 99 -6.57 -3.49 1.64
N ILE A 100 -5.35 -3.60 2.15
CA ILE A 100 -4.28 -4.40 1.54
C ILE A 100 -3.54 -5.21 2.59
N GLN A 101 -3.20 -6.46 2.23
CA GLN A 101 -2.37 -7.35 3.03
C GLN A 101 -0.96 -7.39 2.43
N ILE A 102 0.04 -6.91 3.15
CA ILE A 102 1.45 -7.03 2.76
C ILE A 102 2.05 -8.23 3.47
N ALA A 103 2.41 -9.25 2.72
CA ALA A 103 3.06 -10.45 3.26
C ALA A 103 4.59 -10.27 3.32
N PRO A 104 5.30 -11.04 4.19
CA PRO A 104 6.76 -11.15 4.12
C PRO A 104 7.23 -11.55 2.71
N PRO A 105 8.49 -11.23 2.31
CA PRO A 105 9.00 -11.60 1.00
C PRO A 105 8.79 -13.08 0.68
N ASP A 106 8.37 -13.39 -0.55
CA ASP A 106 8.24 -14.78 -1.01
C ASP A 106 9.62 -15.44 -1.10
N ILE A 107 10.03 -16.07 -0.01
CA ILE A 107 11.25 -16.87 0.02
C ILE A 107 10.97 -18.22 -0.65
N LYS A 108 11.24 -18.29 -1.96
CA LYS A 108 11.36 -19.57 -2.66
C LYS A 108 12.44 -20.40 -1.97
N ARG A 109 12.02 -21.40 -1.19
CA ARG A 109 12.92 -22.40 -0.62
C ARG A 109 13.57 -23.15 -1.78
N ILE A 110 14.88 -22.98 -1.96
CA ILE A 110 15.67 -23.93 -2.74
C ILE A 110 15.67 -25.22 -1.93
N SER A 111 14.88 -26.20 -2.36
CA SER A 111 15.03 -27.58 -1.92
C SER A 111 16.38 -28.07 -2.43
N LEU A 112 17.44 -27.90 -1.64
CA LEU A 112 18.62 -28.73 -1.80
C LEU A 112 18.17 -30.14 -1.42
N THR A 113 17.77 -30.94 -2.41
CA THR A 113 17.84 -32.39 -2.29
C THR A 113 19.33 -32.73 -2.29
N GLY A 114 20.01 -32.35 -1.21
CA GLY A 114 21.33 -32.87 -0.91
C GLY A 114 21.10 -34.35 -0.67
N ASN A 115 21.55 -35.18 -1.61
CA ASN A 115 21.87 -36.55 -1.28
C ASN A 115 22.86 -36.45 -0.13
N SER A 116 22.39 -36.61 1.11
CA SER A 116 23.24 -36.85 2.24
C SER A 116 23.86 -38.22 1.99
N SER A 117 24.90 -38.23 1.16
CA SER A 117 25.86 -39.31 1.14
C SER A 117 26.41 -39.34 2.55
N SER A 118 25.93 -40.32 3.30
CA SER A 118 26.49 -40.70 4.59
C SER A 118 28.01 -40.70 4.45
N LEU A 119 28.68 -39.94 5.31
CA LEU A 119 30.12 -40.04 5.47
C LEU A 119 30.47 -41.54 5.62
N PRO A 120 31.33 -42.15 4.78
CA PRO A 120 31.66 -43.55 4.96
C PRO A 120 32.41 -43.70 6.28
N THR A 121 31.73 -44.25 7.29
CA THR A 121 32.35 -44.65 8.54
C THR A 121 33.21 -45.89 8.28
N LYS A 122 34.45 -45.69 7.87
CA LYS A 122 35.50 -46.70 8.01
C LYS A 122 36.85 -46.05 8.23
N LYS A 123 37.13 -45.69 9.49
CA LYS A 123 38.51 -45.59 9.97
C LYS A 123 39.01 -47.03 10.18
N THR A 124 39.59 -47.63 9.16
CA THR A 124 40.40 -48.83 9.35
C THR A 124 41.74 -48.36 9.92
N PHE A 125 41.96 -48.58 11.22
CA PHE A 125 43.30 -48.53 11.79
C PHE A 125 44.02 -49.82 11.33
N ILE A 126 45.02 -49.71 10.47
CA ILE A 126 46.00 -50.78 10.26
C ILE A 126 47.29 -50.29 10.92
N GLU A 127 47.54 -50.72 12.15
CA GLU A 127 48.90 -50.70 12.70
C GLU A 127 49.69 -51.85 12.05
N VAL A 128 50.66 -51.50 11.20
CA VAL A 128 51.66 -52.45 10.73
C VAL A 128 52.84 -52.35 11.69
N SER A 129 53.05 -53.41 12.47
CA SER A 129 54.24 -53.56 13.33
C SER A 129 55.49 -53.67 12.47
N SER A 130 56.41 -52.71 12.59
CA SER A 130 57.79 -52.87 12.11
C SER A 130 58.69 -53.22 13.30
N LYS A 131 59.11 -54.49 13.37
CA LYS A 131 60.31 -54.86 14.11
C LYS A 131 61.55 -54.40 13.35
N SER A 132 62.48 -53.77 14.04
CA SER A 132 63.92 -53.93 13.83
C SER A 132 64.57 -54.05 15.20
#